data_AF-A0A6J4KYU3-F1
#
_entry.id   AF-A0A6J4KYU3-F1
#
_cell.length_a   1.000
_cell.length_b   1.000
_cell.length_c   1.000
_cell.angle_alpha   90.00
_cell.angle_beta   90.00
_cell.angle_gamma   90.00
#
_symmetry.space_group_name_H-M   'P 1'
#
loop_
_entity.id
_entity.type
_entity.pdbx_description
1 polymer ?
#
loop_
_entity_poly.entity_id
_entity_poly.type
_entity_poly.pdbx_seq_one_letter_code
_entity_poly.pdbx_strand_id
1 'polypeptide(L)'
;MHVDREEITVIGTLAEDAAPDRAAAEGRISRFRAETRSTRIQIAEEAEARYGRKVSWGVRFGEVETLFTHLAVPVMTRLRQPERQVLDTLVDSGVARSRSEALAWAVTLVGQHAESWLGELRAAMEEVDKLRAQGPQL
;
A
#
# COMPACT_ATOMS: atom_id res chain seq x y z
N MET A 1 -11.10 -0.46 1.30
CA MET A 1 -10.53 0.10 0.05
C MET A 1 -9.70 1.30 0.45
N HIS A 2 -8.44 1.34 0.04
CA HIS A 2 -7.54 2.46 0.31
C HIS A 2 -7.31 3.22 -0.99
N VAL A 3 -7.22 4.55 -0.91
CA VAL A 3 -7.08 5.40 -2.09
C VAL A 3 -6.04 6.46 -1.78
N ASP A 4 -4.99 6.52 -2.59
CA ASP A 4 -4.05 7.64 -2.62
C ASP A 4 -4.14 8.35 -3.98
N ARG A 5 -3.16 9.21 -4.28
CA ARG A 5 -3.15 10.01 -5.50
C ARG A 5 -2.90 9.16 -6.75
N GLU A 6 -2.16 8.06 -6.63
CA GLU A 6 -1.67 7.23 -7.71
C GLU A 6 -2.47 5.92 -7.87
N GLU A 7 -3.00 5.38 -6.78
CA GLU A 7 -3.52 4.03 -6.69
C GLU A 7 -4.83 3.93 -5.86
N ILE A 8 -5.71 3.05 -6.32
CA ILE A 8 -6.85 2.52 -5.59
C ILE A 8 -6.54 1.07 -5.23
N THR A 9 -6.44 0.75 -3.95
CA THR A 9 -6.21 -0.61 -3.46
C THR A 9 -7.50 -1.21 -2.91
N VAL A 10 -7.96 -2.27 -3.57
CA VAL A 10 -9.15 -3.04 -3.22
C VAL A 10 -8.73 -4.31 -2.48
N ILE A 11 -9.17 -4.46 -1.24
CA ILE A 11 -8.96 -5.67 -0.44
C ILE A 11 -10.32 -6.33 -0.26
N GLY A 12 -10.49 -7.51 -0.87
CA GLY A 12 -11.66 -8.36 -0.64
C GLY A 12 -11.50 -9.22 0.62
N THR A 13 -12.60 -9.63 1.22
CA THR A 13 -12.59 -10.59 2.36
C THR A 13 -13.17 -11.91 1.90
N LEU A 14 -12.45 -13.01 2.08
CA LEU A 14 -12.96 -14.36 1.83
C LEU A 14 -13.76 -14.84 3.04
N ALA A 15 -14.91 -15.48 2.81
CA ALA A 15 -15.72 -16.05 3.87
C ALA A 15 -14.96 -17.14 4.64
N GLU A 16 -15.13 -17.16 5.96
CA GLU A 16 -14.51 -18.09 6.89
C GLU A 16 -15.54 -19.11 7.37
N ASP A 17 -15.27 -20.40 7.15
CA ASP A 17 -16.07 -21.48 7.75
C ASP A 17 -15.54 -21.87 9.14
N ALA A 18 -14.25 -21.61 9.42
CA ALA A 18 -13.57 -21.79 10.70
C ALA A 18 -12.30 -20.94 10.73
N ALA A 19 -11.69 -20.72 11.90
CA ALA A 19 -10.39 -20.05 12.03
C ALA A 19 -9.30 -20.88 11.33
N PRO A 20 -8.83 -20.47 10.14
CA PRO A 20 -7.88 -21.26 9.37
C PRO A 20 -6.49 -21.12 9.97
N ASP A 21 -5.70 -22.19 9.96
CA ASP A 21 -4.27 -22.02 10.17
C ASP A 21 -3.63 -21.22 9.01
N ARG A 22 -2.42 -20.70 9.24
CA ARG A 22 -1.73 -19.83 8.28
C ARG A 22 -1.52 -20.50 6.92
N ALA A 23 -1.17 -21.78 6.88
CA ALA A 23 -0.89 -22.49 5.64
C ALA A 23 -2.18 -22.74 4.82
N ALA A 24 -3.26 -23.09 5.51
CA ALA A 24 -4.59 -23.20 4.92
C ALA A 24 -5.03 -21.84 4.33
N ALA A 25 -4.74 -20.75 5.05
CA ALA A 25 -5.05 -19.42 4.58
C ALA A 25 -4.27 -19.02 3.33
N GLU A 26 -2.95 -19.18 3.33
CA GLU A 26 -2.10 -18.93 2.16
C GLU A 26 -2.54 -19.77 0.94
N GLY A 27 -2.87 -21.04 1.16
CA GLY A 27 -3.39 -21.93 0.12
C GLY A 27 -4.73 -21.47 -0.46
N ARG A 28 -5.67 -21.04 0.40
CA ARG A 28 -6.98 -20.52 -0.02
C ARG A 28 -6.84 -19.21 -0.82
N ILE A 29 -5.98 -18.31 -0.34
CA ILE A 29 -5.66 -17.03 -0.99
C ILE A 29 -5.03 -17.27 -2.36
N SER A 30 -4.07 -18.20 -2.46
CA SER A 30 -3.42 -18.55 -3.73
C SER A 30 -4.41 -19.09 -4.77
N ARG A 31 -5.30 -20.01 -4.39
CA ARG A 31 -6.38 -20.49 -5.26
C ARG A 31 -7.30 -19.37 -5.72
N PHE A 32 -7.76 -18.54 -4.78
CA PHE A 32 -8.58 -17.37 -5.11
C PHE A 32 -7.88 -16.42 -6.07
N ARG A 33 -6.58 -16.17 -5.87
CA ARG A 33 -5.76 -15.34 -6.75
C ARG A 33 -5.78 -15.87 -8.18
N ALA A 34 -5.61 -17.17 -8.36
CA ALA A 34 -5.59 -17.80 -9.68
C ALA A 34 -6.98 -17.78 -10.33
N GLU A 35 -8.02 -18.20 -9.60
CA GLU A 35 -9.39 -18.37 -10.11
C GLU A 35 -10.04 -17.05 -10.57
N THR A 36 -9.79 -15.95 -9.86
CA THR A 36 -10.47 -14.67 -10.13
C THR A 36 -9.63 -13.67 -10.92
N ARG A 37 -8.48 -14.11 -11.49
CA ARG A 37 -7.55 -13.20 -12.19
C ARG A 37 -8.20 -12.41 -13.32
N SER A 38 -8.90 -13.08 -14.23
CA SER A 38 -9.52 -12.43 -15.41
C SER A 38 -10.56 -11.40 -14.99
N THR A 39 -11.47 -11.78 -14.09
CA THR A 39 -12.52 -10.88 -13.58
C THR A 39 -11.91 -9.65 -12.88
N ARG A 40 -10.86 -9.83 -12.06
CA ARG A 40 -10.21 -8.69 -11.40
C ARG A 40 -9.51 -7.76 -12.39
N ILE A 41 -8.95 -8.29 -13.48
CA ILE A 41 -8.36 -7.46 -14.55
C ILE A 41 -9.44 -6.62 -15.23
N GLN A 42 -10.58 -7.22 -15.59
CA GLN A 42 -11.68 -6.50 -16.22
C GLN A 42 -12.23 -5.37 -15.33
N ILE A 43 -12.47 -5.68 -14.04
CA ILE A 43 -12.92 -4.67 -13.07
C ILE A 43 -11.87 -3.56 -12.91
N ALA A 44 -10.59 -3.92 -12.84
CA ALA A 44 -9.51 -2.94 -12.77
C ALA A 44 -9.54 -2.01 -13.98
N GLU A 45 -9.57 -2.54 -15.21
CA GLU A 45 -9.58 -1.73 -16.44
C GLU A 45 -10.78 -0.76 -16.50
N GLU A 46 -11.98 -1.20 -16.14
CA GLU A 46 -13.17 -0.34 -16.09
C GLU A 46 -13.03 0.78 -15.05
N ALA A 47 -12.55 0.43 -13.85
CA ALA A 47 -12.34 1.40 -12.78
C ALA A 47 -11.20 2.37 -13.11
N GLU A 48 -10.09 1.89 -13.67
CA GLU A 48 -8.98 2.72 -14.14
C GLU A 48 -9.45 3.72 -15.20
N ALA A 49 -10.26 3.29 -16.17
CA ALA A 49 -10.84 4.16 -17.20
C ALA A 49 -11.78 5.23 -16.60
N ARG A 50 -12.52 4.89 -15.54
CA ARG A 50 -13.46 5.80 -14.88
C ARG A 50 -12.77 6.80 -13.95
N TYR A 51 -11.79 6.34 -13.17
CA TYR A 51 -11.21 7.10 -12.06
C TYR A 51 -9.82 7.68 -12.38
N GLY A 52 -9.19 7.26 -13.47
CA GLY A 52 -7.88 7.77 -13.89
C GLY A 52 -6.73 7.42 -12.93
N ARG A 53 -6.90 6.39 -12.10
CA ARG A 53 -5.90 5.88 -11.14
C ARG A 53 -5.74 4.39 -11.32
N LYS A 54 -4.55 3.85 -11.05
CA LYS A 54 -4.30 2.41 -11.13
C LYS A 54 -5.07 1.66 -10.05
N VAL A 55 -5.53 0.45 -10.38
CA VAL A 55 -6.29 -0.38 -9.45
C VAL A 55 -5.49 -1.61 -9.07
N SER A 56 -5.23 -1.74 -7.77
CA SER A 56 -4.58 -2.89 -7.19
C SER A 56 -5.52 -3.72 -6.34
N TRP A 57 -5.16 -5.00 -6.23
CA TRP A 57 -5.99 -6.00 -5.59
C TRP A 57 -5.22 -6.72 -4.52
N GLY A 58 -5.90 -6.95 -3.40
CA GLY A 58 -5.52 -7.91 -2.39
C GLY A 58 -6.73 -8.66 -1.88
N VAL A 59 -6.46 -9.61 -1.01
CA VAL A 59 -7.50 -10.32 -0.29
C VAL A 59 -7.05 -10.59 1.14
N ARG A 60 -8.03 -10.66 2.03
CA ARG A 60 -7.89 -11.09 3.41
C ARG A 60 -8.68 -12.37 3.65
N PHE A 61 -8.10 -13.27 4.43
CA PHE A 61 -8.74 -14.47 4.95
C PHE A 61 -8.23 -14.74 6.36
N GLY A 62 -9.10 -14.62 7.36
CA GLY A 62 -8.68 -14.50 8.76
C GLY A 62 -7.77 -13.29 8.96
N GLU A 63 -6.67 -13.51 9.67
CA GLU A 63 -5.64 -12.51 9.92
C GLU A 63 -4.63 -12.38 8.76
N VAL A 64 -4.70 -13.25 7.75
CA VAL A 64 -3.76 -13.25 6.63
C VAL A 64 -4.29 -12.35 5.53
N GLU A 65 -3.57 -11.27 5.26
CA GLU A 65 -3.80 -10.39 4.13
C GLU A 65 -2.68 -10.55 3.09
N THR A 66 -3.03 -10.51 1.81
CA THR A 66 -2.05 -10.56 0.73
C THR A 66 -2.48 -9.66 -0.41
N LEU A 67 -1.62 -8.70 -0.77
CA LEU A 67 -1.74 -7.94 -2.02
C LEU A 67 -1.24 -8.80 -3.19
N PHE A 68 -2.04 -8.87 -4.25
CA PHE A 68 -1.72 -9.56 -5.50
C PHE A 68 -0.99 -8.66 -6.49
N THR A 69 -1.35 -7.38 -6.47
CA THR A 69 -0.74 -6.29 -7.23
C THR A 69 -0.65 -5.09 -6.31
N HIS A 70 0.38 -4.28 -6.49
CA HIS A 70 0.56 -2.97 -5.86
C HIS A 70 1.47 -2.15 -6.77
N LEU A 71 1.21 -0.85 -6.84
CA LEU A 71 1.94 0.05 -7.70
C LEU A 71 3.18 0.58 -6.97
N ALA A 72 4.36 0.29 -7.49
CA ALA A 72 5.59 0.94 -7.08
C ALA A 72 5.86 2.14 -8.01
N VAL A 73 5.58 3.36 -7.56
CA VAL A 73 5.86 4.59 -8.31
C VAL A 73 7.18 5.20 -7.83
N PRO A 74 8.12 5.54 -8.72
CA PRO A 74 9.33 6.24 -8.32
C PRO A 74 8.99 7.65 -7.82
N VAL A 75 9.58 8.03 -6.68
CA VAL A 75 9.54 9.40 -6.16
C VAL A 75 10.88 10.08 -6.41
N MET A 76 10.85 11.28 -6.98
CA MET A 76 12.05 12.10 -7.21
C MET A 76 12.25 13.06 -6.05
N THR A 77 13.39 12.96 -5.36
CA THR A 77 13.75 13.85 -4.26
C THR A 77 15.08 14.54 -4.53
N ARG A 78 15.15 15.85 -4.30
CA ARG A 78 16.42 16.60 -4.32
C ARG A 78 17.09 16.46 -2.96
N LEU A 79 18.20 15.73 -2.93
CA LEU A 79 19.01 15.55 -1.72
C LEU A 79 20.30 16.37 -1.78
N ARG A 80 20.60 17.08 -0.69
CA ARG A 80 21.88 17.74 -0.46
C ARG A 80 22.96 16.70 -0.14
N GLN A 81 24.22 17.12 -0.18
CA GLN A 81 25.34 16.22 0.07
C GLN A 81 25.24 15.46 1.41
N PRO A 82 24.89 16.08 2.56
CA PRO A 82 24.83 15.34 3.82
C PRO A 82 23.80 14.21 3.81
N GLU A 83 22.63 14.45 3.21
CA GLU A 83 21.59 13.44 3.06
C GLU A 83 22.05 12.30 2.14
N ARG A 84 22.77 12.62 1.06
CA ARG A 84 23.35 11.59 0.17
C ARG A 84 24.40 10.74 0.88
N GLN A 85 25.20 11.30 1.78
CA GLN A 85 26.18 10.55 2.57
C GLN A 85 25.52 9.50 3.48
N VAL A 86 24.33 9.80 4.03
CA VAL A 86 23.54 8.81 4.79
C VAL A 86 23.17 7.64 3.89
N LEU A 87 22.66 7.90 2.67
CA LEU A 87 22.32 6.85 1.73
C LEU A 87 23.55 6.03 1.29
N ASP A 88 24.68 6.69 1.08
CA ASP A 88 25.95 6.02 0.74
C ASP A 88 26.39 5.09 1.87
N THR A 89 26.30 5.52 3.12
CA THR A 89 26.62 4.67 4.29
C THR A 89 25.75 3.42 4.35
N LEU A 90 24.45 3.54 4.04
CA LEU A 90 23.53 2.39 3.99
C LEU A 90 23.86 1.42 2.85
N VAL A 91 24.35 1.92 1.72
CA VAL A 91 24.80 1.08 0.62
C VAL A 91 26.12 0.40 0.96
N ASP A 92 27.10 1.16 1.44
CA ASP A 92 28.44 0.67 1.76
C ASP A 92 28.44 -0.38 2.89
N SER A 93 27.51 -0.26 3.85
CA SER A 93 27.31 -1.25 4.92
C SER A 93 26.53 -2.49 4.49
N GLY A 94 25.98 -2.53 3.27
CA GLY A 94 25.21 -3.64 2.75
C GLY A 94 23.75 -3.69 3.22
N VAL A 95 23.26 -2.65 3.91
CA VAL A 95 21.83 -2.53 4.29
C VAL A 95 20.95 -2.39 3.04
N ALA A 96 21.47 -1.76 1.99
CA ALA A 96 20.80 -1.62 0.70
C ALA A 96 21.77 -1.85 -0.47
N ARG A 97 21.27 -2.33 -1.62
CA ARG A 97 22.07 -2.56 -2.84
C ARG A 97 22.13 -1.33 -3.75
N SER A 98 21.33 -0.32 -3.48
CA SER A 98 21.28 0.94 -4.23
C SER A 98 20.79 2.09 -3.36
N ARG A 99 21.06 3.34 -3.79
CA ARG A 99 20.53 4.53 -3.10
C ARG A 99 19.01 4.59 -3.09
N SER A 100 18.34 4.10 -4.12
CA SER A 100 16.88 4.03 -4.16
C SER A 100 16.33 3.02 -3.14
N GLU A 101 16.99 1.87 -2.99
CA GLU A 101 16.64 0.88 -1.96
C GLU A 101 16.96 1.42 -0.55
N ALA A 102 18.04 2.18 -0.38
CA ALA A 102 18.36 2.87 0.87
C ALA A 102 17.29 3.91 1.27
N LEU A 103 16.76 4.65 0.29
CA LEU A 103 15.63 5.57 0.48
C LEU A 103 14.36 4.81 0.90
N ALA A 104 14.03 3.71 0.22
CA ALA A 104 12.90 2.86 0.60
C ALA A 104 13.06 2.33 2.03
N TRP A 105 14.26 1.87 2.38
CA TRP A 105 14.58 1.42 3.73
C TRP A 105 14.37 2.51 4.78
N ALA A 106 14.82 3.74 4.52
CA ALA A 106 14.62 4.87 5.43
C ALA A 106 13.12 5.17 5.63
N VAL A 107 12.31 5.10 4.58
CA VAL A 107 10.85 5.28 4.66
C VAL A 107 10.21 4.17 5.51
N THR A 108 10.60 2.91 5.28
CA THR A 108 10.12 1.78 6.10
C THR A 108 10.49 1.94 7.57
N LEU A 109 11.72 2.36 7.86
CA LEU A 109 12.19 2.59 9.22
C LEU A 109 11.37 3.66 9.92
N VAL A 110 11.12 4.80 9.27
CA VAL A 110 10.28 5.87 9.82
C VAL A 110 8.87 5.35 10.11
N GLY A 111 8.28 4.57 9.19
CA GLY A 111 6.97 3.96 9.41
C GLY A 111 6.94 3.10 10.69
N GLN A 112 7.93 2.23 10.87
CA GLN A 112 8.02 1.36 12.05
C GLN A 112 8.15 2.13 13.37
N HIS A 113 8.91 3.23 13.38
CA HIS A 113 9.20 3.98 14.61
C HIS A 113 8.21 5.11 14.89
N ALA A 114 7.42 5.54 13.91
CA ALA A 114 6.48 6.65 14.04
C ALA A 114 5.02 6.25 13.77
N GLU A 115 4.70 4.95 13.75
CA GLU A 115 3.37 4.46 13.34
C GLU A 115 2.23 5.07 14.15
N SER A 116 2.37 5.19 15.48
CA SER A 116 1.34 5.78 16.34
C SER A 116 1.05 7.23 15.96
N TRP A 117 2.10 8.04 15.84
CA TRP A 117 1.99 9.44 15.46
C TRP A 117 1.45 9.62 14.03
N LEU A 118 1.89 8.79 13.08
CA LEU A 118 1.35 8.78 11.72
C LEU A 118 -0.13 8.39 11.70
N GLY A 119 -0.54 7.46 12.56
CA GLY A 119 -1.94 7.08 12.75
C GLY A 119 -2.81 8.25 13.22
N GLU A 120 -2.37 8.95 14.26
CA GLU A 120 -3.05 10.15 14.77
C GLU A 120 -3.17 11.24 13.69
N LEU A 121 -2.10 11.48 12.93
CA LEU A 121 -2.12 12.45 11.83
C LEU A 121 -3.12 12.08 10.74
N ARG A 122 -3.19 10.80 10.34
CA ARG A 122 -4.17 10.33 9.34
C ARG A 122 -5.60 10.48 9.83
N ALA A 123 -5.88 10.12 11.09
CA ALA A 123 -7.19 10.28 11.70
C ALA A 123 -7.62 11.76 11.73
N ALA A 124 -6.70 12.68 12.07
CA ALA A 124 -6.99 14.10 12.04
C ALA A 124 -7.32 14.61 10.62
N MET A 125 -6.61 14.12 9.60
CA MET A 125 -6.88 14.49 8.20
C MET A 125 -8.25 14.00 7.70
N GLU A 126 -8.69 12.81 8.11
CA GLU A 126 -10.03 12.31 7.77
C GLU A 126 -11.15 13.20 8.34
N GLU A 127 -10.98 13.70 9.56
CA GLU A 127 -11.93 14.65 10.16
C GLU A 127 -11.98 15.98 9.40
N VAL A 128 -10.82 16.49 8.96
CA VAL A 128 -10.75 17.68 8.11
C VAL A 128 -11.49 17.46 6.79
N ASP A 129 -11.32 16.30 6.16
CA ASP A 129 -11.98 15.99 4.89
C ASP A 129 -13.50 15.82 5.06
N LYS A 130 -13.97 15.24 6.18
CA LYS A 130 -15.41 15.22 6.54
C LYS A 130 -15.98 16.62 6.66
N LEU A 131 -15.29 17.53 7.36
CA LEU A 131 -15.71 18.91 7.52
C LEU A 131 -15.75 19.65 6.18
N ARG A 132 -14.77 19.44 5.30
CA ARG A 132 -14.77 20.00 3.94
C ARG A 132 -15.97 19.54 3.12
N ALA A 133 -16.34 18.26 3.23
CA ALA A 133 -17.51 17.72 2.52
C ALA A 133 -18.85 18.26 3.05
N GLN A 134 -18.92 18.67 4.32
CA GLN A 134 -20.09 19.29 4.94
C GLN A 134 -20.14 20.81 4.76
N GLY A 135 -19.03 21.42 4.35
CA GLY A 135 -18.92 22.86 4.14
C GLY A 135 -19.78 23.36 2.97
N PRO A 136 -20.18 24.64 2.99
CA PRO A 136 -20.97 25.21 1.90
C PRO A 136 -20.21 25.12 0.57
N GLN A 137 -20.89 24.58 -0.46
CA GLN A 137 -20.39 24.65 -1.84
C GLN A 137 -20.62 26.09 -2.33
N LEU A 138 -19.56 26.91 -2.27
CA LEU A 138 -19.51 28.24 -2.90
C LEU A 138 -19.12 28.10 -4.37
#